data_AF-A0AAW4MY88-F1
#
_entry.id   AF-A0AAW4MY88-F1
#
_cell.length_a   1.000
_cell.length_b   1.000
_cell.length_c   1.000
_cell.angle_alpha   90.00
_cell.angle_beta   90.00
_cell.angle_gamma   90.00
#
_symmetry.space_group_name_H-M   'P 1'
#
loop_
_entity.id
_entity.type
_entity.pdbx_description
1 polymer ?
#
loop_
_entity_poly.entity_id
_entity_poly.type
_entity_poly.pdbx_seq_one_letter_code
_entity_poly.pdbx_strand_id
1 'polypeptide(L)'
;MERKHHFDEQLGRACIANIYYFDDDVHKKYAPYFGFDELKEDYERLSWNIPDYNFWDFAVTMNKMYADHIDVVGKWSKNKDTTRKRISELAISFLCDESTNHPTDKIWWYMNS
;
A
#
# COMPACT_ATOMS: atom_id res chain seq x y z
N MET A 1 17.78 -21.21 2.92
CA MET A 1 16.40 -20.71 2.90
C MET A 1 16.48 -19.22 2.73
N GLU A 2 16.26 -18.74 1.51
CA GLU A 2 16.16 -17.30 1.24
C GLU A 2 15.06 -16.72 2.13
N ARG A 3 15.31 -15.55 2.73
CA ARG A 3 14.24 -14.77 3.32
C ARG A 3 13.30 -14.44 2.16
N LYS A 4 12.07 -14.95 2.19
CA LYS A 4 11.03 -14.46 1.28
C LYS A 4 10.99 -12.93 1.45
N HIS A 5 11.10 -12.20 0.35
CA HIS A 5 11.22 -10.74 0.34
C HIS A 5 9.89 -10.11 0.78
N HIS A 6 9.72 -9.92 2.09
CA HIS A 6 8.54 -9.31 2.68
C HIS A 6 8.95 -8.32 3.75
N PHE A 7 8.13 -7.30 3.95
CA PHE A 7 8.35 -6.32 5.01
C PHE A 7 8.06 -6.95 6.37
N ASP A 8 8.99 -6.76 7.31
CA ASP A 8 8.68 -6.85 8.74
C ASP A 8 8.19 -5.47 9.24
N GLU A 9 7.93 -5.35 10.54
CA GLU A 9 7.45 -4.09 11.11
C GLU A 9 8.45 -2.95 10.94
N GLN A 10 9.73 -3.20 11.20
CA GLN A 10 10.74 -2.16 11.15
C GLN A 10 10.90 -1.64 9.73
N LEU A 11 11.04 -2.55 8.76
CA LEU A 11 11.21 -2.20 7.35
C LEU A 11 9.92 -1.62 6.76
N GLY A 12 8.75 -2.17 7.11
CA GLY A 12 7.46 -1.66 6.67
C GLY A 12 7.21 -0.23 7.11
N ARG A 13 7.46 0.08 8.39
CA ARG A 13 7.37 1.45 8.92
C ARG A 13 8.37 2.39 8.27
N ALA A 14 9.62 1.97 8.11
CA ALA A 14 10.66 2.78 7.47
C ALA A 14 10.32 3.06 6.00
N CYS A 15 9.81 2.06 5.29
CA CYS A 15 9.37 2.18 3.90
C CYS A 15 8.20 3.18 3.79
N ILE A 16 7.16 3.01 4.62
CA ILE A 16 6.01 3.94 4.65
C ILE A 16 6.46 5.37 4.95
N ALA A 17 7.36 5.59 5.92
CA ALA A 17 7.83 6.93 6.27
C ALA A 17 8.56 7.65 5.11
N ASN A 18 9.11 6.89 4.15
CA ASN A 18 9.78 7.43 2.97
C ASN A 18 8.85 7.63 1.76
N ILE A 19 7.60 7.16 1.82
CA ILE A 19 6.61 7.42 0.78
C ILE A 19 6.15 8.87 0.89
N TYR A 20 6.20 9.58 -0.23
CA TYR A 20 5.66 10.94 -0.35
C TYR A 20 4.71 11.04 -1.54
N TYR A 21 3.82 12.03 -1.49
CA TYR A 21 2.92 12.42 -2.56
C TYR A 21 2.81 13.94 -2.61
N PHE A 22 2.27 14.45 -3.71
CA PHE A 22 2.07 15.87 -3.90
C PHE A 22 0.60 16.21 -3.64
N ASP A 23 0.34 17.20 -2.79
CA ASP A 23 -1.02 17.73 -2.55
C ASP A 23 -1.44 18.73 -3.64
N ASP A 24 -0.44 19.34 -4.24
CA ASP A 24 -0.48 20.17 -5.44
C ASP A 24 0.91 20.12 -6.10
N ASP A 25 1.12 20.87 -7.18
CA ASP A 25 2.35 20.85 -7.98
C ASP A 25 3.65 21.12 -7.18
N VAL A 26 3.58 21.69 -5.97
CA VAL A 26 4.76 22.13 -5.20
C VAL A 26 4.82 21.61 -3.76
N HIS A 27 3.70 21.20 -3.16
CA HIS A 27 3.65 20.79 -1.75
C HIS A 27 3.73 19.27 -1.59
N LYS A 28 4.88 18.80 -1.12
CA LYS A 28 5.09 17.39 -0.72
C LYS A 28 4.47 17.10 0.64
N LYS A 29 3.73 15.99 0.71
CA LYS A 29 3.27 15.34 1.95
C LYS A 29 3.90 13.96 2.07
N TYR A 30 4.14 13.52 3.30
CA TYR A 30 4.69 12.21 3.61
C TYR A 30 3.63 11.32 4.23
N ALA A 31 3.71 10.03 3.94
CA ALA A 31 2.94 8.98 4.59
C ALA A 31 3.37 8.80 6.06
N PRO A 32 2.58 8.11 6.91
CA PRO A 32 1.36 7.36 6.58
C PRO A 32 0.14 8.27 6.33
N TYR A 33 -0.62 7.96 5.27
CA TYR A 33 -1.94 8.55 5.06
C TYR A 33 -3.03 7.81 5.87
N PHE A 34 -2.90 6.49 5.94
CA PHE A 34 -3.78 5.63 6.75
C PHE A 34 -3.12 5.31 8.09
N GLY A 35 -3.90 5.44 9.17
CA GLY A 35 -3.47 5.06 10.51
C GLY A 35 -3.28 3.55 10.65
N PHE A 36 -2.54 3.15 11.68
CA PHE A 36 -2.26 1.73 11.94
C PHE A 36 -3.55 0.90 12.12
N ASP A 37 -4.52 1.41 12.90
CA ASP A 37 -5.77 0.71 13.15
C ASP A 37 -6.63 0.58 11.89
N GLU A 38 -6.63 1.61 11.03
CA GLU A 38 -7.31 1.58 9.73
C GLU A 38 -6.68 0.51 8.82
N LEU A 39 -5.35 0.46 8.76
CA LEU A 39 -4.64 -0.54 7.95
C LEU A 39 -4.91 -1.95 8.48
N LYS A 40 -4.93 -2.13 9.79
CA LYS A 40 -5.16 -3.43 10.43
C LYS A 40 -6.57 -3.94 10.17
N GLU A 41 -7.57 -3.09 10.34
CA GLU A 41 -8.97 -3.43 10.04
C GLU A 41 -9.16 -3.84 8.56
N ASP A 42 -8.54 -3.12 7.62
CA ASP A 42 -8.62 -3.49 6.20
C ASP A 42 -7.90 -4.80 5.89
N TYR A 43 -6.74 -5.02 6.49
CA TYR A 43 -5.99 -6.26 6.30
C TYR A 43 -6.73 -7.47 6.85
N GLU A 44 -7.30 -7.37 8.05
CA GLU A 44 -8.11 -8.46 8.63
C GLU A 44 -9.29 -8.83 7.73
N ARG A 45 -9.93 -7.82 7.12
CA ARG A 45 -11.05 -8.00 6.20
C ARG A 45 -10.66 -8.58 4.83
N LEU A 46 -9.47 -8.26 4.33
CA LEU A 46 -9.07 -8.52 2.94
C LEU A 46 -7.95 -9.55 2.76
N SER A 47 -7.25 -9.93 3.84
CA SER A 47 -6.07 -10.81 3.81
C SER A 47 -6.29 -12.14 3.08
N TRP A 48 -7.51 -12.67 3.10
CA TRP A 48 -7.87 -13.89 2.37
C TRP A 48 -7.72 -13.77 0.84
N ASN A 49 -7.70 -12.55 0.28
CA ASN A 49 -7.43 -12.32 -1.15
C ASN A 49 -5.93 -12.34 -1.48
N ILE A 50 -5.07 -12.15 -0.49
CA ILE A 50 -3.62 -11.97 -0.65
C ILE A 50 -2.85 -12.93 0.28
N PRO A 51 -3.07 -14.25 0.19
CA PRO A 51 -2.59 -15.23 1.17
C PRO A 51 -1.06 -15.29 1.29
N ASP A 52 -0.34 -14.85 0.26
CA ASP A 52 1.13 -14.84 0.24
C ASP A 52 1.73 -13.57 0.86
N TYR A 53 0.92 -12.54 1.13
CA TYR A 53 1.39 -11.25 1.64
C TYR A 53 1.05 -11.10 3.12
N ASN A 54 1.93 -10.44 3.86
CA ASN A 54 1.71 -10.13 5.26
C ASN A 54 1.10 -8.73 5.46
N PHE A 55 0.78 -8.40 6.71
CA PHE A 55 0.23 -7.09 7.08
C PHE A 55 1.08 -5.91 6.60
N TRP A 56 2.40 -6.00 6.72
CA TRP A 56 3.32 -4.92 6.36
C TRP A 56 3.46 -4.75 4.86
N ASP A 57 3.44 -5.83 4.09
CA ASP A 57 3.36 -5.76 2.63
C ASP A 57 2.09 -5.02 2.19
N PHE A 58 0.95 -5.38 2.80
CA PHE A 58 -0.32 -4.70 2.55
C PHE A 58 -0.28 -3.23 2.97
N ALA A 59 0.26 -2.92 4.15
CA ALA A 59 0.36 -1.55 4.67
C ALA A 59 1.24 -0.64 3.80
N VAL A 60 2.38 -1.15 3.33
CA VAL A 60 3.24 -0.46 2.36
C VAL A 60 2.49 -0.25 1.05
N THR A 61 1.82 -1.28 0.55
CA THR A 61 1.06 -1.21 -0.70
C THR A 61 -0.06 -0.18 -0.63
N MET A 62 -0.85 -0.17 0.45
CA MET A 62 -1.92 0.80 0.69
C MET A 62 -1.41 2.25 0.62
N ASN A 63 -0.31 2.55 1.31
CA ASN A 63 0.26 3.90 1.30
C ASN A 63 0.87 4.25 -0.07
N LYS A 64 1.48 3.28 -0.75
CA LYS A 64 2.04 3.48 -2.08
C LYS A 64 0.96 3.73 -3.14
N MET A 65 -0.09 2.91 -3.16
CA MET A 65 -1.23 3.08 -4.06
C MET A 65 -1.96 4.40 -3.79
N TYR A 66 -2.05 4.83 -2.52
CA TYR A 66 -2.54 6.17 -2.23
C TYR A 66 -1.66 7.24 -2.86
N ALA A 67 -0.34 7.18 -2.60
CA ALA A 67 0.59 8.19 -3.07
C ALA A 67 0.63 8.30 -4.61
N ASP A 68 0.58 7.18 -5.32
CA ASP A 68 0.67 7.13 -6.79
C ASP A 68 -0.66 7.50 -7.48
N HIS A 69 -1.78 7.43 -6.76
CA HIS A 69 -3.12 7.58 -7.37
C HIS A 69 -4.01 8.63 -6.72
N ILE A 70 -3.52 9.40 -5.74
CA ILE A 70 -4.32 10.39 -5.01
C ILE A 70 -4.96 11.44 -5.94
N ASP A 71 -4.28 11.86 -7.00
CA ASP A 71 -4.83 12.85 -7.94
C ASP A 71 -6.09 12.36 -8.67
N VAL A 72 -6.19 11.05 -8.90
CA VAL A 72 -7.33 10.42 -9.57
C VAL A 72 -8.37 9.98 -8.54
N VAL A 73 -7.93 9.26 -7.50
CA VAL A 73 -8.81 8.72 -6.46
C VAL A 73 -9.43 9.84 -5.64
N GLY A 74 -8.69 10.91 -5.35
CA GLY A 74 -9.15 12.09 -4.64
C GLY A 74 -10.29 12.80 -5.38
N LYS A 75 -10.24 12.89 -6.71
CA LYS A 75 -11.34 13.46 -7.52
C LYS A 75 -12.64 12.66 -7.45
N TRP A 76 -12.54 11.36 -7.18
CA TRP A 76 -13.70 10.44 -7.15
C TRP A 76 -14.12 10.03 -5.74
N SER A 77 -13.42 10.50 -4.72
CA SER A 77 -13.66 10.17 -3.32
C SER A 77 -14.25 11.38 -2.61
N LYS A 78 -15.40 11.17 -1.98
CA LYS A 78 -16.11 12.25 -1.28
C LYS A 78 -15.59 12.48 0.14
N ASN A 79 -14.93 11.48 0.71
CA ASN A 79 -14.43 11.46 2.09
C ASN A 79 -13.32 10.41 2.23
N LYS A 80 -12.66 10.42 3.40
CA LYS A 80 -11.55 9.51 3.73
C LYS A 80 -11.95 8.03 3.62
N ASP A 81 -13.16 7.67 4.03
CA ASP A 81 -13.63 6.28 3.99
C ASP A 81 -13.76 5.76 2.55
N THR A 82 -14.30 6.58 1.65
CA THR A 82 -14.41 6.23 0.22
C THR A 82 -13.03 6.11 -0.41
N THR A 83 -12.11 7.02 -0.07
CA THR A 83 -10.71 6.95 -0.50
C THR A 83 -10.08 5.64 0.00
N ARG A 84 -10.20 5.35 1.29
CA ARG A 84 -9.68 4.14 1.93
C ARG A 84 -10.16 2.87 1.24
N LYS A 85 -11.48 2.76 0.98
CA LYS A 85 -12.06 1.63 0.26
C LYS A 85 -11.45 1.44 -1.13
N ARG A 86 -11.41 2.50 -1.94
CA ARG A 86 -10.85 2.45 -3.31
C ARG A 86 -9.37 2.11 -3.31
N ILE A 87 -8.59 2.69 -2.40
CA ILE A 87 -7.17 2.37 -2.29
C ILE A 87 -6.96 0.92 -1.84
N SER A 88 -7.80 0.39 -0.95
CA SER A 88 -7.73 -1.03 -0.59
C SER A 88 -8.03 -1.96 -1.76
N GLU A 89 -8.99 -1.61 -2.62
CA GLU A 89 -9.27 -2.36 -3.85
C GLU A 89 -8.08 -2.32 -4.83
N LEU A 90 -7.45 -1.15 -4.99
CA LEU A 90 -6.23 -1.01 -5.80
C LEU A 90 -5.05 -1.79 -5.23
N ALA A 91 -4.86 -1.76 -3.91
CA ALA A 91 -3.78 -2.50 -3.25
C ALA A 91 -3.93 -4.01 -3.46
N ILE A 92 -5.14 -4.56 -3.31
CA ILE A 92 -5.41 -5.97 -3.61
C ILE A 92 -5.19 -6.25 -5.10
N SER A 93 -5.71 -5.41 -6.00
CA SER A 93 -5.51 -5.59 -7.45
C SER A 93 -4.03 -5.59 -7.83
N PHE A 94 -3.23 -4.72 -7.22
CA PHE A 94 -1.78 -4.67 -7.46
C PHE A 94 -1.09 -5.94 -6.95
N LEU A 95 -1.40 -6.39 -5.73
CA LEU A 95 -0.76 -7.57 -5.14
C LEU A 95 -1.15 -8.88 -5.83
N CYS A 96 -2.40 -9.00 -6.30
CA CYS A 96 -2.91 -10.18 -6.99
C CYS A 96 -2.60 -10.21 -8.48
N ASP A 97 -2.04 -9.15 -9.06
CA ASP A 97 -1.73 -9.13 -10.48
C ASP A 97 -0.57 -10.12 -10.78
N GLU A 98 -0.89 -11.18 -11.53
CA GLU A 98 0.05 -12.26 -11.85
C GLU A 98 1.06 -11.88 -12.94
N SER A 99 0.93 -10.72 -13.58
CA SER A 99 1.79 -10.28 -14.69
C SER A 99 3.15 -9.70 -14.22
N THR A 100 3.80 -10.36 -13.26
CA THR A 100 5.10 -9.96 -12.71
C THR A 100 6.02 -11.16 -12.51
N ASN A 101 7.34 -10.92 -12.49
CA ASN A 101 8.33 -11.93 -12.09
C ASN A 101 8.35 -12.16 -10.56
N HIS A 102 7.60 -11.35 -9.80
CA HIS A 102 7.58 -11.31 -8.34
C HIS A 102 6.16 -11.46 -7.79
N PRO A 103 5.43 -12.57 -8.09
CA PRO A 103 4.00 -12.67 -7.81
C PRO A 103 3.65 -12.69 -6.31
N THR A 104 4.60 -13.04 -5.44
CA THR A 104 4.40 -13.17 -3.99
C THR A 104 5.17 -12.12 -3.18
N ASP A 105 6.09 -11.38 -3.78
CA ASP A 105 6.94 -10.36 -3.14
C ASP A 105 6.96 -9.04 -3.94
N LYS A 106 5.94 -8.80 -4.78
CA LYS A 106 5.88 -7.68 -5.73
C LYS A 106 6.18 -6.33 -5.10
N ILE A 107 5.51 -6.01 -3.99
CA ILE A 107 5.65 -4.70 -3.35
C ILE A 107 7.06 -4.49 -2.78
N TRP A 108 7.72 -5.55 -2.31
CA TRP A 108 9.10 -5.44 -1.85
C TRP A 108 10.00 -4.99 -2.99
N TRP A 109 9.93 -5.68 -4.13
CA TRP A 109 10.72 -5.33 -5.31
C TRP A 109 10.35 -3.95 -5.83
N TYR A 110 9.06 -3.63 -5.89
CA TYR A 110 8.60 -2.32 -6.35
C TYR A 110 9.17 -1.15 -5.53
N MET A 111 9.41 -1.34 -4.23
CA MET A 111 9.96 -0.31 -3.35
C MET A 111 11.50 -0.29 -3.27
N ASN A 112 12.16 -1.38 -3.68
CA ASN A 112 13.62 -1.55 -3.56
C ASN A 112 14.36 -1.66 -4.90
N SER A 113 13.66 -1.58 -6.03
CA SER A 113 14.25 -1.59 -7.39
C SER A 113 14.65 -0.20 -7.87
#